data_AF-A0A257L0A8-F1
#
_entry.id   AF-A0A257L0A8-F1
#
_cell.length_a   1.000
_cell.length_b   1.000
_cell.length_c   1.000
_cell.angle_alpha   90.00
_cell.angle_beta   90.00
_cell.angle_gamma   90.00
#
_symmetry.space_group_name_H-M   'P 1'
#
loop_
_entity.id
_entity.type
_entity.pdbx_description
1 polymer ?
#
loop_
_entity_poly.entity_id
_entity_poly.type
_entity_poly.pdbx_seq_one_letter_code
_entity_poly.pdbx_strand_id
1 'polypeptide(L)'
;MEIEKKLRIIGFTNFVHLNKNKRDMRKRLFFTSKYNDNWFTIMLIEKNNIWEVEKITGDEELFSFFENNHTNVNDIILFFKQKYYLGSEISTYL
;
A
#
# COMPACT_ATOMS: atom_id res chain seq x y z
N MET A 1 5.42 -7.98 12.39
CA MET A 1 3.99 -7.74 12.14
C MET A 1 3.75 -7.88 10.64
N GLU A 2 2.73 -8.63 10.23
CA GLU A 2 2.44 -8.91 8.80
C GLU A 2 2.08 -7.61 8.06
N ILE A 3 2.59 -7.42 6.84
CA ILE A 3 2.45 -6.18 6.06
C ILE A 3 0.98 -5.76 5.87
N GLU A 4 0.11 -6.77 5.75
CA GLU A 4 -1.33 -6.60 5.67
C GLU A 4 -1.92 -5.91 6.91
N LYS A 5 -1.41 -6.22 8.12
CA LYS A 5 -1.84 -5.55 9.35
C LYS A 5 -1.48 -4.07 9.35
N LYS A 6 -0.26 -3.72 8.91
CA LYS A 6 0.16 -2.32 8.80
C LYS A 6 -0.72 -1.55 7.81
N LEU A 7 -1.01 -2.13 6.65
CA LEU A 7 -1.89 -1.53 5.65
C LEU A 7 -3.33 -1.35 6.19
N ARG A 8 -3.86 -2.32 6.93
CA ARG A 8 -5.17 -2.17 7.59
C ARG A 8 -5.20 -1.04 8.63
N ILE A 9 -4.10 -0.82 9.37
CA ILE A 9 -4.00 0.29 10.34
C ILE A 9 -4.06 1.64 9.62
N ILE A 10 -3.40 1.81 8.48
CA ILE A 10 -3.56 2.99 7.61
C ILE A 10 -4.81 2.90 6.71
N GLY A 11 -5.90 2.33 7.19
CA GLY A 11 -7.20 2.39 6.52
C GLY A 11 -7.33 1.68 5.17
N PHE A 12 -6.32 0.92 4.72
CA PHE A 12 -6.45 0.13 3.52
C PHE A 12 -7.27 -1.13 3.76
N THR A 13 -8.26 -1.35 2.90
CA THR A 13 -9.06 -2.57 2.90
C THR A 13 -8.52 -3.51 1.83
N ASN A 14 -8.17 -4.73 2.23
CA ASN A 14 -7.74 -5.77 1.29
C ASN A 14 -8.95 -6.26 0.48
N PHE A 15 -8.80 -6.39 -0.82
CA PHE A 15 -9.73 -7.12 -1.67
C PHE A 15 -8.95 -8.05 -2.60
N VAL A 16 -9.37 -9.31 -2.64
CA VAL A 16 -8.82 -10.26 -3.58
C VAL A 16 -9.48 -10.01 -4.92
N HIS A 17 -8.74 -9.43 -5.87
CA HIS A 17 -9.26 -9.31 -7.23
C HIS A 17 -9.36 -10.72 -7.85
N LEU A 18 -10.60 -11.16 -8.08
CA LEU A 18 -10.96 -12.47 -8.61
C LEU A 18 -10.02 -12.94 -9.73
N ASN A 19 -9.44 -14.14 -9.56
CA ASN A 19 -8.80 -14.95 -10.60
C ASN A 19 -7.52 -14.45 -11.29
N LYS A 20 -6.83 -13.39 -10.82
CA LYS A 20 -5.53 -13.00 -11.44
C LYS A 20 -4.39 -14.03 -11.26
N ASN A 21 -4.47 -14.88 -10.23
CA ASN A 21 -3.51 -15.98 -10.02
C ASN A 21 -3.44 -16.95 -11.21
N LYS A 22 -4.45 -16.97 -12.11
CA LYS A 22 -4.50 -17.86 -13.27
C LYS A 22 -3.67 -17.41 -14.48
N ARG A 23 -3.11 -16.19 -14.49
CA ARG A 23 -2.40 -15.65 -15.67
C ARG A 23 -0.89 -15.90 -15.65
N ASP A 24 -0.26 -15.84 -14.48
CA ASP A 24 1.22 -15.87 -14.35
C ASP A 24 1.73 -16.53 -13.05
N MET A 25 0.87 -17.25 -12.32
CA MET A 25 1.17 -17.91 -11.05
C MET A 25 1.68 -16.98 -9.92
N ARG A 26 1.55 -15.66 -10.09
CA ARG A 26 1.97 -14.69 -9.07
C ARG A 26 0.81 -14.38 -8.13
N LYS A 27 1.04 -14.50 -6.82
CA LYS A 27 0.07 -14.05 -5.82
C LYS A 27 0.10 -12.53 -5.75
N ARG A 28 -1.09 -11.94 -5.78
CA ARG A 28 -1.27 -10.50 -5.67
C ARG A 28 -2.26 -10.16 -4.58
N LEU A 29 -1.98 -9.08 -3.87
CA LEU A 29 -2.90 -8.46 -2.92
C LEU A 29 -3.22 -7.06 -3.40
N PHE A 30 -4.50 -6.69 -3.33
CA PHE A 30 -4.93 -5.35 -3.65
C PHE A 30 -5.48 -4.69 -2.40
N PHE A 31 -5.05 -3.47 -2.18
CA PHE A 31 -5.41 -2.66 -1.04
C PHE A 31 -5.94 -1.34 -1.58
N THR A 32 -7.12 -0.92 -1.12
CA THR A 32 -7.67 0.40 -1.44
C THR A 32 -8.08 1.16 -0.20
N SER A 33 -7.86 2.47 -0.20
CA SER A 33 -8.33 3.40 0.83
C SER A 33 -8.76 4.72 0.18
N LYS A 34 -9.60 5.49 0.87
CA LYS A 34 -10.02 6.83 0.46
C LYS A 34 -9.52 7.85 1.48
N TYR A 35 -8.83 8.89 1.01
CA TYR A 35 -8.32 10.00 1.81
C TYR A 35 -8.59 11.33 1.13
N ASN A 36 -9.17 12.30 1.84
CA ASN A 36 -9.46 13.65 1.32
C ASN A 36 -10.05 13.64 -0.10
N ASP A 37 -11.08 12.82 -0.30
CA ASP A 37 -11.76 12.57 -1.59
C ASP A 37 -10.96 11.86 -2.69
N ASN A 38 -9.68 11.58 -2.47
CA ASN A 38 -8.84 10.81 -3.38
C ASN A 38 -8.86 9.32 -3.04
N TRP A 39 -8.89 8.48 -4.08
CA TRP A 39 -8.78 7.03 -3.95
C TRP A 39 -7.34 6.58 -4.15
N PHE A 40 -6.84 5.79 -3.22
CA PHE A 40 -5.51 5.22 -3.24
C PHE A 40 -5.62 3.72 -3.40
N THR A 41 -4.86 3.14 -4.34
CA THR A 41 -4.83 1.69 -4.58
C THR A 41 -3.40 1.20 -4.68
N ILE A 42 -3.04 0.21 -3.86
CA ILE A 42 -1.74 -0.45 -3.84
C ILE A 42 -1.93 -1.90 -4.29
N MET A 43 -1.11 -2.35 -5.23
CA MET A 43 -1.02 -3.74 -5.63
C MET A 43 0.33 -4.29 -5.18
N LEU A 44 0.29 -5.31 -4.35
CA LEU A 44 1.47 -6.06 -3.91
C LEU A 44 1.59 -7.37 -4.66
N ILE A 45 2.82 -7.79 -4.92
CA ILE A 45 3.16 -9.08 -5.51
C ILE A 45 4.13 -9.83 -4.59
N GLU A 46 3.92 -11.14 -4.44
CA GLU A 46 4.86 -12.01 -3.73
C GLU A 46 5.97 -12.46 -4.71
N LYS A 47 7.23 -12.11 -4.41
CA LYS A 47 8.43 -12.62 -5.09
C LYS A 47 9.42 -13.14 -4.06
N ASN A 48 9.89 -14.38 -4.20
CA ASN A 48 10.86 -15.00 -3.28
C ASN A 48 10.45 -14.88 -1.79
N ASN A 49 9.16 -15.07 -1.48
CA ASN A 49 8.56 -14.90 -0.14
C ASN A 49 8.62 -13.46 0.43
N ILE A 50 8.84 -12.46 -0.42
CA ILE A 50 8.83 -11.03 -0.07
C ILE A 50 7.70 -10.34 -0.83
N TRP A 51 6.95 -9.49 -0.13
CA TRP A 51 5.92 -8.65 -0.76
C TRP A 51 6.53 -7.36 -1.29
N GLU A 52 6.39 -7.14 -2.59
CA GLU A 52 6.87 -5.94 -3.29
C GLU A 52 5.69 -5.15 -3.86
N VAL A 53 5.86 -3.84 -4.04
CA VAL A 53 4.87 -2.99 -4.70
C VAL A 53 4.97 -3.18 -6.21
N GLU A 54 3.94 -3.75 -6.83
CA GLU A 54 3.86 -3.90 -8.30
C GLU A 54 3.27 -2.65 -8.95
N LYS A 55 2.28 -2.02 -8.31
CA LYS A 55 1.63 -0.80 -8.81
C LYS A 55 1.04 0.01 -7.66
N ILE A 56 1.05 1.32 -7.84
CA ILE A 56 0.31 2.26 -7.00
C ILE A 56 -0.54 3.19 -7.87
N THR A 57 -1.70 3.59 -7.36
CA THR A 57 -2.59 4.58 -7.96
C THR A 57 -3.00 5.55 -6.86
N GLY A 58 -2.96 6.86 -7.12
CA GLY A 58 -3.37 7.88 -6.18
C GLY A 58 -3.18 9.28 -6.74
N ASP A 59 -2.85 10.24 -5.88
CA ASP A 59 -2.61 11.64 -6.27
C ASP A 59 -1.17 11.90 -6.74
N GLU A 60 -0.93 13.08 -7.32
CA GLU A 60 0.39 13.50 -7.83
C GLU A 60 1.46 13.48 -6.73
N GLU A 61 1.13 13.90 -5.51
CA GLU A 61 2.07 13.91 -4.39
C GLU A 61 2.57 12.51 -4.03
N LEU A 62 1.67 11.51 -4.05
CA LEU A 62 2.04 10.12 -3.88
C LEU A 62 3.03 9.69 -4.98
N PHE A 63 2.72 9.98 -6.24
CA PHE A 63 3.61 9.63 -7.36
C PHE A 63 4.98 10.31 -7.24
N SER A 64 5.03 11.61 -6.92
CA SER A 64 6.29 12.33 -6.71
C SER A 64 7.10 11.77 -5.52
N PHE A 65 6.44 11.30 -4.47
CA PHE A 65 7.11 10.61 -3.36
C PHE A 65 7.72 9.27 -3.81
N PHE A 66 7.09 8.56 -4.76
CA PHE A 66 7.57 7.26 -5.25
C PHE A 66 8.54 7.33 -6.43
N GLU A 67 8.50 8.34 -7.29
CA GLU A 67 9.51 8.50 -8.35
C GLU A 67 10.93 8.65 -7.76
N ASN A 68 11.03 9.13 -6.52
CA ASN A 68 12.29 9.34 -5.82
C ASN A 68 12.72 8.17 -4.92
N ASN A 69 11.87 7.16 -4.69
CA ASN A 69 12.13 6.08 -3.74
C ASN A 69 11.88 4.70 -4.36
N HIS A 70 12.82 3.76 -4.19
CA HIS A 70 12.60 2.37 -4.58
C HIS A 70 11.37 1.79 -3.86
N THR A 71 10.54 1.06 -4.59
CA THR A 71 9.17 0.67 -4.24
C THR A 71 9.07 -0.33 -3.07
N ASN A 72 9.36 0.11 -1.84
CA ASN A 72 9.14 -0.64 -0.61
C ASN A 72 7.78 -0.32 0.00
N VAL A 73 7.06 -1.33 0.48
CA VAL A 73 5.79 -1.14 1.21
C VAL A 73 5.96 -0.28 2.46
N ASN A 74 7.13 -0.33 3.10
CA ASN A 74 7.43 0.51 4.26
C ASN A 74 7.44 2.01 3.91
N ASP A 75 7.89 2.39 2.71
CA ASP A 75 7.89 3.78 2.28
C ASP A 75 6.46 4.27 2.05
N ILE A 76 5.57 3.38 1.58
CA ILE A 76 4.13 3.67 1.52
C ILE A 76 3.58 3.95 2.92
N ILE A 77 3.88 3.08 3.88
CA ILE A 77 3.40 3.27 5.25
C ILE A 77 3.92 4.59 5.83
N LEU A 78 5.18 4.94 5.56
CA LEU A 78 5.78 6.20 6.00
C LEU A 78 5.10 7.41 5.37
N PHE A 79 4.81 7.39 4.06
CA PHE A 79 4.07 8.44 3.37
C PHE A 79 2.71 8.70 4.05
N PHE A 80 1.90 7.65 4.22
CA PHE A 80 0.58 7.81 4.83
C PHE A 80 0.68 8.29 6.29
N LYS A 81 1.66 7.77 7.03
CA LYS A 81 1.95 8.21 8.40
C LYS A 81 2.23 9.71 8.46
N GLN A 82 3.09 10.22 7.59
CA GLN A 82 3.48 11.64 7.55
C GLN A 82 2.37 12.54 7.03
N LYS A 83 1.63 12.11 6.01
CA LYS A 83 0.62 12.95 5.34
C LYS A 83 -0.72 13.00 6.06
N TYR A 84 -1.18 11.88 6.63
CA TYR A 84 -2.54 11.75 7.16
C TYR A 84 -2.62 11.45 8.66
N TYR A 85 -1.53 10.97 9.26
CA TYR A 85 -1.53 10.50 10.65
C TYR A 85 -0.48 11.21 11.52
N LEU A 86 0.10 12.32 11.06
CA LEU A 86 1.10 13.06 11.83
C LEU A 86 0.47 13.56 13.13
N GLY A 87 1.08 13.21 14.27
CA GLY A 87 0.58 13.56 15.59
C GLY A 87 -0.65 12.79 16.08
N SER A 88 -1.14 11.81 15.32
CA SER A 88 -2.25 10.94 15.75
C SER A 88 -1.76 9.75 16.58
N GLU A 89 -2.60 9.20 17.46
CA GLU A 89 -2.30 7.97 18.22
C GLU A 89 -1.95 6.80 17.29
N ILE A 90 -2.60 6.72 16.12
CA ILE A 90 -2.35 5.71 15.08
C ILE A 90 -0.87 5.70 14.67
N SER A 91 -0.21 6.87 14.66
CA SER A 91 1.20 7.03 14.31
C SER A 91 2.15 6.20 15.18
N THR A 92 1.75 5.88 16.41
CA THR A 92 2.56 5.06 17.33
C THR A 92 2.60 3.58 16.93
N TYR A 93 1.64 3.13 16.11
CA TYR A 93 1.48 1.74 15.66
C TYR A 93 2.02 1.49 14.23
N LEU A 94 2.50 2.54 13.55
CA LEU A 94 2.98 2.52 12.15
C LEU A 94 4.50 2.59 12.06
#